data_AF-A0A1M7GQF9-F1
#
_entry.id   AF-A0A1M7GQF9-F1
#
_cell.length_a   1.000
_cell.length_b   1.000
_cell.length_c   1.000
_cell.angle_alpha   90.00
_cell.angle_beta   90.00
_cell.angle_gamma   90.00
#
_symmetry.space_group_name_H-M   'P 1'
#
loop_
_entity.id
_entity.type
_entity.pdbx_description
1 polymer ?
#
loop_
_entity_poly.entity_id
_entity_poly.type
_entity_poly.pdbx_seq_one_letter_code
_entity_poly.pdbx_strand_id
1 'polypeptide(L)'
;MNNQFKILWIEDNDDWYKAASRKVIEFIESHSLSTNCVERKKTGKNLNLDSLKSNNYDLILMDYKLPKGSPNGDKIIENIRKNLILTDILFYSSQYDEMIESFREMVPEIDGVYLSKRDRSLFLEKVDRLISKIVQRSEDIVNLRGMVLEATSDFEEQAEKLLTKLYDSAKERKKQILDSILDKKILQHNQKEIKQKVADFEDGKLNVSIANNDFLGMYNRLTIFAEYAKTTNNKEAKNILNYYMSKLGYFRNKLGHVKNGDVVKVAGKEYTINQDFHRMMRKNINELEEGFQNKINFLLNDGI
;
A
#
# COMPACT_ATOMS: atom_id res chain seq x y z
N MET A 1 5.44 -3.94 6.01
CA MET A 1 4.00 -4.23 5.82
C MET A 1 3.52 -3.38 4.65
N ASN A 2 3.40 -3.99 3.47
CA ASN A 2 2.98 -3.32 2.24
C ASN A 2 1.46 -3.15 2.27
N ASN A 3 0.97 -1.95 2.57
CA ASN A 3 -0.41 -1.45 2.48
C ASN A 3 -1.59 -2.40 2.80
N GLN A 4 -1.35 -3.52 3.48
CA GLN A 4 -2.30 -4.59 3.72
C GLN A 4 -2.18 -5.00 5.18
N PHE A 5 -3.31 -5.28 5.81
CA PHE A 5 -3.40 -5.84 7.16
C PHE A 5 -4.22 -7.12 7.10
N LYS A 6 -3.55 -8.27 7.20
CA LYS A 6 -4.13 -9.58 6.94
C LYS A 6 -4.65 -10.22 8.22
N ILE A 7 -5.94 -10.54 8.22
CA ILE A 7 -6.62 -11.22 9.31
C ILE A 7 -7.05 -12.60 8.86
N LEU A 8 -6.68 -13.62 9.62
CA LEU A 8 -7.31 -14.94 9.53
C LEU A 8 -8.42 -15.03 10.58
N TRP A 9 -9.66 -15.23 10.14
CA TRP A 9 -10.82 -15.30 11.01
C TRP A 9 -11.46 -16.69 10.97
N ILE A 10 -11.32 -17.46 12.04
CA ILE A 10 -11.95 -18.77 12.20
C ILE A 10 -13.29 -18.59 12.95
N GLU A 11 -14.39 -18.57 12.21
CA GLU A 11 -15.75 -18.32 12.70
C GLU A 11 -16.80 -18.95 11.78
N ASP A 12 -17.65 -19.81 12.33
CA ASP A 12 -18.67 -20.53 11.58
C ASP A 12 -20.01 -19.80 11.48
N ASN A 13 -20.35 -18.97 12.46
CA ASN A 13 -21.63 -18.25 12.49
C ASN A 13 -21.64 -17.09 11.49
N ASP A 14 -22.52 -17.21 10.48
CA ASP A 14 -22.63 -16.23 9.40
C ASP A 14 -23.14 -14.86 9.87
N ASP A 15 -24.09 -14.82 10.78
CA ASP A 15 -24.71 -13.57 11.22
C ASP A 15 -23.75 -12.75 12.08
N TRP A 16 -23.04 -13.42 12.98
CA TRP A 16 -21.99 -12.79 13.77
C TRP A 16 -20.86 -12.25 12.90
N TYR A 17 -20.36 -13.05 11.96
CA TYR A 17 -19.31 -12.60 11.05
C TYR A 17 -19.76 -11.39 10.22
N LYS A 18 -20.94 -11.45 9.59
CA LYS A 18 -21.47 -10.33 8.79
C LYS A 18 -21.65 -9.07 9.62
N ALA A 19 -22.12 -9.23 10.86
CA ALA A 19 -22.34 -8.13 11.77
C ALA A 19 -21.03 -7.47 12.20
N ALA A 20 -20.04 -8.26 12.64
CA ALA A 20 -18.79 -7.75 13.20
C ALA A 20 -17.78 -7.32 12.12
N SER A 21 -17.69 -8.05 11.01
CA SER A 21 -16.64 -7.82 9.99
C SER A 21 -16.66 -6.43 9.36
N ARG A 22 -17.84 -5.81 9.20
CA ARG A 22 -17.94 -4.41 8.74
C ARG A 22 -17.11 -3.47 9.60
N LYS A 23 -17.23 -3.58 10.93
CA LYS A 23 -16.48 -2.71 11.84
C LYS A 23 -14.99 -3.07 11.88
N VAL A 24 -14.65 -4.35 11.78
CA VAL A 24 -13.24 -4.79 11.68
C VAL A 24 -12.58 -4.20 10.43
N ILE A 25 -13.28 -4.20 9.30
CA ILE A 25 -12.82 -3.59 8.05
C ILE A 25 -12.66 -2.07 8.24
N GLU A 26 -13.62 -1.38 8.84
CA GLU A 26 -13.51 0.06 9.14
C GLU A 26 -12.28 0.38 10.02
N PHE A 27 -11.93 -0.48 10.98
CA PHE A 27 -10.71 -0.30 11.78
C PHE A 27 -9.45 -0.36 10.90
N ILE A 28 -9.35 -1.32 9.99
CA ILE A 28 -8.24 -1.42 9.02
C ILE A 28 -8.19 -0.19 8.11
N GLU A 29 -9.34 0.25 7.58
CA GLU A 29 -9.46 1.44 6.72
C GLU A 29 -9.04 2.72 7.43
N SER A 30 -9.32 2.83 8.73
CA SER A 30 -8.92 4.00 9.53
C SER A 30 -7.40 4.20 9.57
N HIS A 31 -6.64 3.12 9.37
CA HIS A 31 -5.18 3.14 9.21
C HIS A 31 -4.73 3.30 7.75
N SER A 32 -5.64 3.55 6.82
CA SER A 32 -5.37 3.64 5.36
C SER A 32 -4.79 2.36 4.78
N LEU A 33 -5.13 1.19 5.34
CA LEU A 33 -4.71 -0.13 4.87
C LEU A 33 -5.80 -0.78 4.01
N SER A 34 -5.39 -1.70 3.13
CA SER A 34 -6.28 -2.43 2.24
C SER A 34 -7.20 -3.37 3.00
N THR A 35 -8.44 -3.50 2.52
CA THR A 35 -9.55 -4.19 3.18
C THR A 35 -9.80 -5.60 2.69
N ASN A 36 -9.20 -6.00 1.56
CA ASN A 36 -9.33 -7.33 0.96
C ASN A 36 -8.52 -8.40 1.71
N CYS A 37 -8.30 -8.20 2.99
CA CYS A 37 -7.28 -8.90 3.77
C CYS A 37 -7.88 -9.73 4.92
N VAL A 38 -9.21 -9.85 5.01
CA VAL A 38 -9.88 -10.73 5.98
C VAL A 38 -10.23 -12.06 5.32
N GLU A 39 -9.45 -13.10 5.62
CA GLU A 39 -9.75 -14.46 5.20
C GLU A 39 -10.59 -15.16 6.27
N ARG A 40 -11.81 -15.55 5.92
CA ARG A 40 -12.68 -16.31 6.82
C ARG A 40 -12.58 -17.81 6.56
N LYS A 41 -12.42 -18.60 7.62
CA LYS A 41 -12.63 -20.05 7.63
C LYS A 41 -13.77 -20.42 8.58
N LYS A 42 -14.73 -21.22 8.13
CA LYS A 42 -15.84 -21.70 8.97
C LYS A 42 -15.47 -22.87 9.87
N THR A 43 -14.30 -23.47 9.68
CA THR A 43 -13.83 -24.61 10.45
C THR A 43 -12.32 -24.55 10.60
N GLY A 44 -11.78 -25.19 11.64
CA GLY A 44 -10.33 -25.41 11.79
C GLY A 44 -9.79 -26.61 11.03
N LYS A 45 -10.65 -27.37 10.32
CA LYS A 45 -10.22 -28.51 9.51
C LYS A 45 -9.38 -27.99 8.34
N ASN A 46 -8.17 -28.50 8.18
CA ASN A 46 -7.25 -28.16 7.10
C ASN A 46 -6.68 -26.74 7.17
N LEU A 47 -6.47 -26.20 8.36
CA LEU A 47 -5.61 -25.03 8.54
C LEU A 47 -4.20 -25.37 8.04
N ASN A 48 -3.77 -24.68 6.97
CA ASN A 48 -2.41 -24.77 6.47
C ASN A 48 -1.49 -23.98 7.39
N LEU A 49 -0.71 -24.66 8.23
CA LEU A 49 0.19 -24.00 9.17
C LEU A 49 1.40 -23.36 8.49
N ASP A 50 1.78 -23.81 7.29
CA ASP A 50 2.92 -23.23 6.58
C ASP A 50 2.60 -21.81 6.11
N SER A 51 1.35 -21.52 5.76
CA SER A 51 0.92 -20.15 5.45
C SER A 51 0.97 -19.23 6.68
N LEU A 52 0.83 -19.77 7.89
CA LEU A 52 0.97 -19.00 9.12
C LEU A 52 2.45 -18.72 9.45
N LYS A 53 3.36 -19.66 9.15
CA LYS A 53 4.81 -19.51 9.37
C LYS A 53 5.44 -18.43 8.49
N SER A 54 4.93 -18.21 7.29
CA SER A 54 5.45 -17.18 6.38
C SER A 54 5.03 -15.75 6.73
N ASN A 55 4.48 -15.52 7.93
CA ASN A 55 3.93 -14.23 8.37
C ASN A 55 2.84 -13.69 7.42
N ASN A 56 2.01 -14.56 6.84
CA ASN A 56 0.96 -14.12 5.92
C ASN A 56 -0.20 -13.40 6.62
N TYR A 57 -0.31 -13.51 7.95
CA TYR A 57 -1.36 -12.83 8.72
C TYR A 57 -0.75 -12.05 9.86
N ASP A 58 -1.28 -10.85 10.06
CA ASP A 58 -0.91 -9.93 11.13
C ASP A 58 -1.68 -10.25 12.43
N LEU A 59 -2.92 -10.76 12.30
CA LEU A 59 -3.80 -11.08 13.42
C LEU A 59 -4.66 -12.32 13.11
N ILE A 60 -4.87 -13.16 14.13
CA ILE A 60 -5.83 -14.28 14.06
C ILE A 60 -7.01 -13.97 14.98
N LEU A 61 -8.23 -14.12 14.47
CA LEU A 61 -9.47 -14.07 15.26
C LEU A 61 -10.02 -15.49 15.35
N MET A 62 -10.17 -16.00 16.56
CA MET A 62 -10.49 -17.41 16.82
C MET A 62 -11.73 -17.54 17.71
N ASP A 63 -12.83 -18.06 17.16
CA ASP A 63 -13.94 -18.51 18.00
C ASP A 63 -13.58 -19.83 18.70
N TYR A 64 -14.00 -19.97 19.96
CA TYR A 64 -13.79 -21.19 20.73
C TYR A 64 -14.58 -22.39 20.20
N LYS A 65 -15.87 -22.20 19.93
CA LYS A 65 -16.80 -23.31 19.72
C LYS A 65 -17.13 -23.43 18.25
N LEU A 66 -16.32 -24.22 17.56
CA LEU A 66 -16.49 -24.48 16.13
C LEU A 66 -17.45 -25.65 15.87
N PRO A 67 -17.96 -25.82 14.63
CA PRO A 67 -18.94 -26.83 14.29
C PRO A 67 -18.49 -28.26 14.60
N LYS A 68 -19.45 -29.15 14.82
CA LYS A 68 -19.18 -30.57 15.11
C LYS A 68 -18.21 -31.19 14.11
N GLY A 69 -17.19 -31.84 14.66
CA GLY A 69 -16.12 -32.48 13.92
C GLY A 69 -14.94 -31.56 13.62
N SER A 70 -15.06 -30.23 13.73
CA SER A 70 -13.89 -29.33 13.77
C SER A 70 -13.19 -29.46 15.12
N PRO A 71 -11.85 -29.36 15.19
CA PRO A 71 -11.21 -29.03 16.46
C PRO A 71 -11.77 -27.69 16.97
N ASN A 72 -11.93 -27.58 18.30
CA ASN A 72 -12.26 -26.32 18.95
C ASN A 72 -11.08 -25.33 18.86
N GLY A 73 -11.36 -24.05 19.06
CA GLY A 73 -10.39 -22.98 18.88
C GLY A 73 -9.15 -23.11 19.77
N ASP A 74 -9.31 -23.64 20.98
CA ASP A 74 -8.20 -23.93 21.89
C ASP A 74 -7.22 -24.94 21.26
N LYS A 75 -7.70 -26.08 20.77
CA LYS A 75 -6.86 -27.10 20.11
C LYS A 75 -6.17 -26.59 18.85
N ILE A 76 -6.80 -25.64 18.15
CA ILE A 76 -6.17 -24.97 17.03
C ILE A 76 -5.03 -24.06 17.52
N ILE A 77 -5.26 -23.25 18.56
CA ILE A 77 -4.24 -22.38 19.17
C ILE A 77 -3.05 -23.21 19.67
N GLU A 78 -3.31 -24.32 20.37
CA GLU A 78 -2.28 -25.27 20.82
C GLU A 78 -1.42 -25.75 19.64
N ASN A 79 -2.06 -26.12 18.53
CA ASN A 79 -1.35 -26.57 17.33
C ASN A 79 -0.54 -25.44 16.65
N ILE A 80 -1.07 -24.21 16.63
CA ILE A 80 -0.35 -23.03 16.12
C ILE A 80 0.93 -22.80 16.94
N ARG A 81 0.83 -22.88 18.27
CA ARG A 81 1.94 -22.60 19.19
C ARG A 81 2.99 -23.72 19.20
N LYS A 82 2.59 -24.99 19.13
CA LYS A 82 3.52 -26.13 18.90
C LYS A 82 4.33 -26.01 17.60
N ASN A 83 3.83 -25.26 16.62
CA ASN A 83 4.51 -24.97 15.36
C ASN A 83 5.33 -23.68 15.38
N LEU A 84 5.57 -23.10 16.56
CA LEU A 84 6.38 -21.90 16.80
C LEU A 84 5.87 -20.65 16.04
N ILE A 85 4.57 -20.59 15.78
CA ILE A 85 3.94 -19.43 15.15
C ILE A 85 3.55 -18.44 16.26
N LEU A 86 4.10 -17.23 16.22
CA LEU A 86 3.94 -16.20 17.25
C LEU A 86 2.95 -15.08 16.90
N THR A 87 2.17 -15.25 15.82
CA THR A 87 1.13 -14.28 15.45
C THR A 87 0.17 -14.07 16.62
N ASP A 88 -0.14 -12.79 16.90
CA ASP A 88 -1.10 -12.39 17.93
C ASP A 88 -2.50 -13.02 17.61
N ILE A 89 -3.19 -13.54 18.63
CA ILE A 89 -4.50 -14.20 18.49
C ILE A 89 -5.52 -13.54 19.42
N LEU A 90 -6.65 -13.09 18.91
CA LEU A 90 -7.83 -12.79 19.73
C LEU A 90 -8.73 -14.02 19.80
N PHE A 91 -8.70 -14.70 20.94
CA PHE A 91 -9.51 -15.86 21.26
C PHE A 91 -10.80 -15.42 21.97
N TYR A 92 -11.96 -15.78 21.41
CA TYR A 92 -13.23 -15.32 21.93
C TYR A 92 -14.32 -16.39 21.96
N SER A 93 -15.31 -16.21 22.84
CA SER A 93 -16.42 -17.16 22.97
C SER A 93 -17.66 -16.56 23.63
N SER A 94 -18.83 -17.08 23.26
CA SER A 94 -20.06 -16.92 24.04
C SER A 94 -20.06 -17.80 25.29
N GLN A 95 -19.35 -18.93 25.28
CA GLN A 95 -19.08 -19.79 26.43
C GLN A 95 -17.75 -19.39 27.07
N TYR A 96 -17.69 -18.15 27.56
CA TYR A 96 -16.44 -17.54 28.00
C TYR A 96 -15.76 -18.31 29.13
N ASP A 97 -16.52 -18.79 30.13
CA ASP A 97 -15.93 -19.47 31.28
C ASP A 97 -15.34 -20.84 30.87
N GLU A 98 -16.04 -21.61 30.00
CA GLU A 98 -15.52 -22.86 29.43
C GLU A 98 -14.23 -22.62 28.63
N MET A 99 -14.21 -21.55 27.81
CA MET A 99 -13.03 -21.14 27.05
C MET A 99 -11.84 -20.78 27.95
N ILE A 100 -12.08 -20.10 29.07
CA ILE A 100 -11.03 -19.72 30.02
C ILE A 100 -10.43 -20.94 30.71
N GLU A 101 -11.27 -21.88 31.15
CA GLU A 101 -10.78 -23.11 31.78
C GLU A 101 -9.96 -23.93 30.79
N SER A 102 -10.42 -24.10 29.54
CA SER A 102 -9.64 -24.82 28.52
C SER A 102 -8.33 -24.11 28.16
N PHE A 103 -8.32 -22.77 28.14
CA PHE A 103 -7.12 -21.99 27.89
C PHE A 103 -6.08 -22.11 29.01
N ARG A 104 -6.50 -22.21 30.27
CA ARG A 104 -5.59 -22.40 31.43
C ARG A 104 -4.86 -23.74 31.40
N GLU A 105 -5.45 -24.76 30.79
CA GLU A 105 -4.81 -26.07 30.61
C GLU A 105 -3.66 -26.05 29.59
N MET A 106 -3.50 -24.97 28.79
CA MET A 106 -2.51 -24.87 27.71
C MET A 106 -1.15 -24.33 28.13
N VAL A 107 -0.92 -24.09 29.43
CA VAL A 107 0.31 -23.47 29.96
C VAL A 107 1.50 -24.42 29.80
N PRO A 108 2.68 -23.93 29.29
CA PRO A 108 3.07 -22.52 29.16
C PRO A 108 2.97 -21.87 27.75
N GLU A 109 2.42 -22.54 26.74
CA GLU A 109 2.54 -22.11 25.32
C GLU A 109 1.54 -21.02 24.87
N ILE A 110 1.23 -20.01 25.71
CA ILE A 110 0.09 -19.08 25.47
C ILE A 110 0.47 -17.63 25.09
N ASP A 111 1.74 -17.35 24.79
CA ASP A 111 2.19 -16.00 24.45
C ASP A 111 1.42 -15.40 23.26
N GLY A 112 1.07 -14.12 23.36
CA GLY A 112 0.35 -13.38 22.31
C GLY A 112 -1.11 -13.81 22.11
N VAL A 113 -1.74 -14.53 23.06
CA VAL A 113 -3.17 -14.83 23.03
C VAL A 113 -3.95 -13.89 23.94
N TYR A 114 -4.90 -13.15 23.36
CA TYR A 114 -5.79 -12.22 24.05
C TYR A 114 -7.19 -12.83 24.10
N LEU A 115 -7.91 -12.62 25.21
CA LEU A 115 -9.18 -13.29 25.48
C LEU A 115 -10.33 -12.30 25.38
N SER A 116 -11.47 -12.65 24.78
CA SER A 116 -12.67 -11.81 24.78
C SER A 116 -13.96 -12.61 24.97
N LYS A 117 -14.94 -12.00 25.64
CA LYS A 117 -16.33 -12.45 25.51
C LYS A 117 -16.79 -12.18 24.08
N ARG A 118 -17.70 -13.02 23.56
CA ARG A 118 -18.47 -12.77 22.33
C ARG A 118 -19.58 -11.75 22.57
N ASP A 119 -19.24 -10.71 23.30
CA ASP A 119 -19.99 -9.47 23.40
C ASP A 119 -19.47 -8.54 22.30
N ARG A 120 -20.37 -7.92 21.55
CA ARG A 120 -19.98 -7.16 20.36
C ARG A 120 -19.11 -5.96 20.69
N SER A 121 -19.38 -5.25 21.79
CA SER A 121 -18.60 -4.07 22.18
C SER A 121 -17.20 -4.48 22.63
N LEU A 122 -17.11 -5.45 23.53
CA LEU A 122 -15.82 -5.93 24.07
C LEU A 122 -14.94 -6.56 23.00
N PHE A 123 -15.53 -7.36 22.10
CA PHE A 123 -14.81 -7.95 20.97
C PHE A 123 -14.24 -6.87 20.06
N LEU A 124 -15.07 -5.92 19.62
CA LEU A 124 -14.64 -4.88 18.68
C LEU A 124 -13.60 -3.94 19.30
N GLU A 125 -13.73 -3.58 20.58
CA GLU A 125 -12.71 -2.80 21.28
C GLU A 125 -11.35 -3.51 21.29
N LYS A 126 -11.34 -4.83 21.55
CA LYS A 126 -10.09 -5.60 21.57
C LYS A 126 -9.49 -5.77 20.18
N VAL A 127 -10.32 -5.98 19.16
CA VAL A 127 -9.86 -6.01 17.77
C VAL A 127 -9.20 -4.69 17.39
N ASP A 128 -9.86 -3.55 17.65
CA ASP A 128 -9.34 -2.22 17.34
C ASP A 128 -7.99 -1.95 18.04
N ARG A 129 -7.90 -2.27 19.34
CA ARG A 129 -6.64 -2.12 20.10
C ARG A 129 -5.52 -3.00 19.56
N LEU A 130 -5.82 -4.23 19.14
CA LEU A 130 -4.81 -5.14 18.58
C LEU A 130 -4.34 -4.68 17.20
N ILE A 131 -5.27 -4.30 16.32
CA ILE A 131 -4.94 -3.71 15.01
C ILE A 131 -4.07 -2.48 15.22
N SER A 132 -4.50 -1.55 16.08
CA SER A 132 -3.73 -0.35 16.42
C SER A 132 -2.33 -0.68 16.93
N LYS A 133 -2.19 -1.61 17.89
CA LYS A 133 -0.89 -2.04 18.42
C LYS A 133 0.04 -2.55 17.32
N ILE A 134 -0.46 -3.44 16.46
CA ILE A 134 0.34 -4.07 15.40
C ILE A 134 0.74 -3.02 14.34
N VAL A 135 -0.21 -2.21 13.90
CA VAL A 135 0.01 -1.16 12.89
C VAL A 135 0.98 -0.10 13.40
N GLN A 136 0.83 0.38 14.64
CA GLN A 136 1.68 1.41 15.22
C GLN A 136 3.16 1.03 15.21
N ARG A 137 3.48 -0.26 15.38
CA ARG A 137 4.86 -0.74 15.29
C ARG A 137 5.47 -0.54 13.89
N SER A 138 4.64 -0.49 12.86
CA SER A 138 5.06 -0.23 11.48
C SER A 138 5.01 1.25 11.09
N GLU A 139 4.41 2.12 11.92
CA GLU A 139 4.22 3.56 11.64
C GLU A 139 5.42 4.40 12.12
N ASP A 140 6.65 3.94 11.83
CA ASP A 140 7.89 4.67 12.12
C ASP A 140 8.52 5.28 10.85
N ILE A 141 9.44 6.23 11.03
CA ILE A 141 10.08 6.96 9.93
C ILE A 141 10.92 6.06 9.01
N VAL A 142 11.50 4.97 9.51
CA VAL A 142 12.30 4.05 8.68
C VAL A 142 11.36 3.29 7.74
N ASN A 143 10.27 2.75 8.27
CA ASN A 143 9.24 2.10 7.46
C ASN A 143 8.57 3.07 6.47
N LEU A 144 8.28 4.31 6.90
CA LEU A 144 7.72 5.34 6.04
C LEU A 144 8.62 5.66 4.84
N ARG A 145 9.94 5.78 5.07
CA ARG A 145 10.91 6.00 4.00
C ARG A 145 10.93 4.84 3.01
N GLY A 146 10.95 3.61 3.51
CA GLY A 146 10.89 2.41 2.68
C GLY A 146 9.64 2.39 1.81
N MET A 147 8.47 2.59 2.41
CA MET A 147 7.17 2.63 1.72
C MET A 147 7.13 3.71 0.63
N VAL A 148 7.59 4.93 0.95
CA VAL A 148 7.62 6.03 -0.05
C VAL A 148 8.61 5.72 -1.16
N LEU A 149 9.79 5.16 -0.85
CA LEU A 149 10.79 4.84 -1.86
C LEU A 149 10.28 3.75 -2.82
N GLU A 150 9.76 2.65 -2.28
CA GLU A 150 9.16 1.55 -3.05
C GLU A 150 8.06 2.07 -3.97
N ALA A 151 7.08 2.80 -3.43
CA ALA A 151 6.01 3.38 -4.24
C ALA A 151 6.55 4.34 -5.32
N THR A 152 7.54 5.18 -5.01
CA THR A 152 8.12 6.08 -6.02
C THR A 152 8.81 5.33 -7.14
N SER A 153 9.51 4.23 -6.84
CA SER A 153 10.16 3.36 -7.82
C SER A 153 9.14 2.66 -8.72
N ASP A 154 8.06 2.14 -8.15
CA ASP A 154 6.97 1.52 -8.93
C ASP A 154 6.32 2.52 -9.88
N PHE A 155 6.05 3.75 -9.43
CA PHE A 155 5.50 4.79 -10.30
C PHE A 155 6.50 5.26 -11.37
N GLU A 156 7.80 5.29 -11.05
CA GLU A 156 8.86 5.62 -12.00
C GLU A 156 8.92 4.60 -13.14
N GLU A 157 8.90 3.31 -12.81
CA GLU A 157 8.87 2.22 -13.79
C GLU A 157 7.58 2.25 -14.63
N GLN A 158 6.43 2.48 -14.01
CA GLN A 158 5.17 2.63 -14.73
C GLN A 158 5.18 3.82 -15.69
N ALA A 159 5.67 4.98 -15.25
CA ALA A 159 5.76 6.17 -16.10
C ALA A 159 6.68 5.96 -17.30
N GLU A 160 7.80 5.27 -17.09
CA GLU A 160 8.75 4.91 -18.14
C GLU A 160 8.08 4.02 -19.20
N LYS A 161 7.50 2.89 -18.78
CA LYS A 161 6.79 1.95 -19.67
C LYS A 161 5.69 2.63 -20.47
N LEU A 162 4.91 3.50 -19.81
CA LEU A 162 3.81 4.22 -20.46
C LEU A 162 4.32 5.25 -21.47
N LEU A 163 5.44 5.92 -21.22
CA LEU A 163 6.01 6.91 -22.14
C LEU A 163 6.60 6.23 -23.37
N THR A 164 7.29 5.09 -23.18
CA THR A 164 7.76 4.23 -24.27
C THR A 164 6.59 3.79 -25.14
N LYS A 165 5.52 3.24 -24.52
CA LYS A 165 4.32 2.81 -25.25
C LYS A 165 3.64 3.96 -26.01
N LEU A 166 3.53 5.15 -25.40
CA LEU A 166 2.96 6.34 -26.04
C LEU A 166 3.78 6.74 -27.27
N TYR A 167 5.10 6.75 -27.16
CA TYR A 167 5.97 7.14 -28.26
C TYR A 167 5.99 6.10 -29.38
N ASP A 168 6.12 4.82 -29.06
CA ASP A 168 6.24 3.73 -30.05
C ASP A 168 4.96 3.56 -30.88
N SER A 169 3.80 3.71 -30.25
CA SER A 169 2.50 3.64 -30.93
C SER A 169 2.11 4.95 -31.64
N ALA A 170 2.84 6.04 -31.44
CA ALA A 170 2.53 7.33 -32.03
C ALA A 170 2.88 7.40 -33.52
N LYS A 171 1.96 7.96 -34.32
CA LYS A 171 2.24 8.40 -35.70
C LYS A 171 3.27 9.53 -35.70
N GLU A 172 3.94 9.73 -36.83
CA GLU A 172 5.05 10.69 -36.98
C GLU A 172 4.74 12.10 -36.46
N ARG A 173 3.57 12.64 -36.80
CA ARG A 173 3.13 13.96 -36.32
C ARG A 173 3.08 14.05 -34.79
N LYS A 174 2.68 12.97 -34.10
CA LYS A 174 2.62 12.92 -32.64
C LYS A 174 4.03 12.82 -32.03
N LYS A 175 4.91 12.03 -32.64
CA LYS A 175 6.33 11.95 -32.23
C LYS A 175 7.01 13.32 -32.30
N GLN A 176 6.79 14.06 -33.39
CA GLN A 176 7.29 15.44 -33.53
C GLN A 176 6.79 16.39 -32.43
N ILE A 177 5.55 16.23 -31.98
CA ILE A 177 5.01 17.01 -30.84
C ILE A 177 5.73 16.64 -29.54
N LEU A 178 5.87 15.34 -29.27
CA LEU A 178 6.55 14.82 -28.07
C LEU A 178 8.02 15.29 -28.03
N ASP A 179 8.74 15.19 -29.15
CA ASP A 179 10.12 15.67 -29.27
C ASP A 179 10.21 17.19 -29.11
N SER A 180 9.23 17.95 -29.65
CA SER A 180 9.19 19.40 -29.43
C SER A 180 8.96 19.76 -27.96
N ILE A 181 8.19 18.96 -27.22
CA ILE A 181 7.99 19.14 -25.78
C ILE A 181 9.30 18.86 -25.05
N LEU A 182 9.99 17.76 -25.37
CA LEU A 182 11.31 17.42 -24.81
C LEU A 182 12.28 18.58 -24.99
N ASP A 183 12.43 19.06 -26.23
CA ASP A 183 13.31 20.17 -26.59
C ASP A 183 12.99 21.42 -25.75
N LYS A 184 11.74 21.86 -25.78
CA LYS A 184 11.33 23.16 -25.20
C LYS A 184 11.23 23.15 -23.69
N LYS A 185 10.79 22.05 -23.08
CA LYS A 185 10.46 22.00 -21.65
C LYS A 185 11.56 21.41 -20.78
N ILE A 186 12.43 20.59 -21.37
CA ILE A 186 13.45 19.85 -20.61
C ILE A 186 14.84 20.29 -21.06
N LEU A 187 15.18 20.13 -22.35
CA LEU A 187 16.55 20.36 -22.83
C LEU A 187 16.96 21.84 -22.77
N GLN A 188 16.06 22.75 -23.16
CA GLN A 188 16.34 24.20 -23.12
C GLN A 188 16.55 24.75 -21.70
N HIS A 189 15.98 24.12 -20.68
CA HIS A 189 16.07 24.57 -19.29
C HIS A 189 17.24 23.92 -18.51
N ASN A 190 17.77 22.78 -18.96
CA ASN A 190 18.82 22.01 -18.29
C ASN A 190 20.13 21.94 -19.10
N GLN A 191 20.46 23.00 -19.84
CA GLN A 191 21.52 23.00 -20.87
C GLN A 191 22.92 22.57 -20.39
N LYS A 192 23.29 22.74 -19.11
CA LYS A 192 24.66 22.45 -18.63
C LYS A 192 24.92 20.96 -18.41
N GLU A 193 24.05 20.26 -17.68
CA GLU A 193 24.18 18.81 -17.42
C GLU A 193 23.88 17.98 -18.67
N ILE A 194 22.97 18.46 -19.52
CA ILE A 194 22.51 17.69 -20.68
C ILE A 194 23.44 17.86 -21.89
N LYS A 195 24.06 19.04 -22.11
CA LYS A 195 25.05 19.21 -23.21
C LYS A 195 26.25 18.28 -23.09
N GLN A 196 26.67 17.93 -21.87
CA GLN A 196 27.76 17.00 -21.64
C GLN A 196 27.42 15.56 -22.05
N LYS A 197 26.18 15.12 -21.85
CA LYS A 197 25.74 13.75 -22.18
C LYS A 197 25.13 13.61 -23.57
N VAL A 198 24.64 14.71 -24.17
CA VAL A 198 24.15 14.74 -25.56
C VAL A 198 25.30 14.75 -26.57
N ALA A 199 26.48 15.24 -26.17
CA ALA A 199 27.69 15.18 -27.00
C ALA A 199 28.14 13.74 -27.34
N ASP A 200 27.69 12.75 -26.58
CA ASP A 200 28.01 11.33 -26.78
C ASP A 200 27.08 10.63 -27.81
N PHE A 201 26.02 11.30 -28.28
CA PHE A 201 25.16 10.76 -29.35
C PHE A 201 25.70 11.17 -30.71
N GLU A 202 26.45 10.26 -31.34
CA GLU A 202 27.34 10.53 -32.47
C GLU A 202 26.72 11.14 -33.73
N ASP A 203 25.40 11.23 -33.93
CA ASP A 203 24.84 11.94 -35.11
C ASP A 203 23.32 12.19 -35.07
N GLY A 204 22.69 12.13 -33.88
CA GLY A 204 21.24 12.04 -33.76
C GLY A 204 20.61 13.11 -32.87
N LYS A 205 19.51 13.72 -33.34
CA LYS A 205 18.65 14.54 -32.48
C LYS A 205 18.10 13.66 -31.34
N LEU A 206 18.35 14.05 -30.08
CA LEU A 206 17.79 13.37 -28.92
C LEU A 206 16.25 13.42 -29.00
N ASN A 207 15.62 12.27 -29.15
CA ASN A 207 14.16 12.13 -29.16
C ASN A 207 13.66 11.55 -27.82
N VAL A 208 12.33 11.55 -27.64
CA VAL A 208 11.73 11.09 -26.38
C VAL A 208 12.03 9.62 -26.08
N SER A 209 12.12 8.74 -27.08
CA SER A 209 12.41 7.32 -26.87
C SER A 209 13.79 7.11 -26.23
N ILE A 210 14.84 7.70 -26.83
CA ILE A 210 16.21 7.64 -26.32
C ILE A 210 16.29 8.32 -24.94
N ALA A 211 15.70 9.52 -24.82
CA ALA A 211 15.72 10.27 -23.57
C ALA A 211 15.08 9.48 -22.42
N ASN A 212 13.97 8.78 -22.68
CA ASN A 212 13.21 8.08 -21.66
C ASN A 212 14.01 6.98 -20.96
N ASN A 213 14.87 6.28 -21.69
CA ASN A 213 15.66 5.18 -21.13
C ASN A 213 16.83 5.69 -20.27
N ASP A 214 17.53 6.72 -20.74
CA ASP A 214 18.86 7.05 -20.19
C ASP A 214 18.90 8.36 -19.39
N PHE A 215 17.87 9.22 -19.50
CA PHE A 215 17.93 10.61 -19.00
C PHE A 215 16.73 11.07 -18.19
N LEU A 216 15.52 10.62 -18.51
CA LEU A 216 14.32 11.20 -17.93
C LEU A 216 14.01 10.58 -16.56
N GLY A 217 14.15 11.35 -15.50
CA GLY A 217 13.53 11.03 -14.21
C GLY A 217 12.02 11.25 -14.21
N MET A 218 11.35 10.81 -13.13
CA MET A 218 9.89 10.89 -12.96
C MET A 218 9.30 12.25 -13.32
N TYR A 219 9.87 13.32 -12.77
CA TYR A 219 9.40 14.68 -12.98
C TYR A 219 9.35 15.06 -14.47
N ASN A 220 10.40 14.69 -15.23
CA ASN A 220 10.48 14.99 -16.64
C ASN A 220 9.47 14.16 -17.45
N ARG A 221 9.33 12.86 -17.14
CA ARG A 221 8.32 11.98 -17.78
C ARG A 221 6.90 12.53 -17.59
N LEU A 222 6.55 12.90 -16.35
CA LEU A 222 5.25 13.51 -16.05
C LEU A 222 5.05 14.89 -16.68
N THR A 223 6.13 15.67 -16.85
CA THR A 223 6.08 16.94 -17.58
C THR A 223 5.72 16.70 -19.05
N ILE A 224 6.32 15.71 -19.70
CA ILE A 224 5.98 15.36 -21.09
C ILE A 224 4.51 14.94 -21.19
N PHE A 225 4.04 14.04 -20.31
CA PHE A 225 2.62 13.65 -20.30
C PHE A 225 1.68 14.83 -20.09
N ALA A 226 1.96 15.71 -19.13
CA ALA A 226 1.12 16.86 -18.81
C ALA A 226 1.06 17.87 -19.96
N GLU A 227 2.19 18.14 -20.62
CA GLU A 227 2.24 19.06 -21.76
C GLU A 227 1.59 18.46 -23.02
N TYR A 228 1.81 17.17 -23.28
CA TYR A 228 1.15 16.48 -24.38
C TYR A 228 -0.37 16.46 -24.19
N ALA A 229 -0.85 16.19 -22.97
CA ALA A 229 -2.26 16.25 -22.62
C ALA A 229 -2.90 17.63 -22.88
N LYS A 230 -2.14 18.73 -22.72
CA LYS A 230 -2.63 20.08 -23.07
C LYS A 230 -2.87 20.21 -24.57
N THR A 231 -2.04 19.59 -25.41
CA THR A 231 -2.20 19.62 -26.88
C THR A 231 -3.42 18.83 -27.35
N THR A 232 -3.80 17.77 -26.63
CA THR A 232 -4.98 16.95 -26.92
C THR A 232 -6.23 17.39 -26.15
N ASN A 233 -6.15 18.50 -25.40
CA ASN A 233 -7.20 19.00 -24.51
C ASN A 233 -7.71 17.96 -23.48
N ASN A 234 -6.84 17.02 -23.09
CA ASN A 234 -7.15 15.99 -22.11
C ASN A 234 -7.09 16.57 -20.69
N LYS A 235 -8.27 16.81 -20.10
CA LYS A 235 -8.41 17.48 -18.80
C LYS A 235 -7.92 16.64 -17.62
N GLU A 236 -7.95 15.32 -17.73
CA GLU A 236 -7.56 14.43 -16.62
C GLU A 236 -6.04 14.30 -16.53
N ALA A 237 -5.38 14.16 -17.68
CA ALA A 237 -3.95 13.94 -17.77
C ALA A 237 -3.12 15.23 -17.64
N LYS A 238 -3.67 16.40 -18.01
CA LYS A 238 -2.91 17.68 -17.95
C LYS A 238 -2.40 18.05 -16.55
N ASN A 239 -3.00 17.50 -15.50
CA ASN A 239 -2.64 17.76 -14.10
C ASN A 239 -1.84 16.61 -13.46
N ILE A 240 -1.45 15.57 -14.22
CA ILE A 240 -0.79 14.38 -13.68
C ILE A 240 0.49 14.71 -12.90
N LEU A 241 1.28 15.67 -13.39
CA LEU A 241 2.50 16.15 -12.72
C LEU A 241 2.17 16.71 -11.33
N ASN A 242 1.24 17.68 -11.26
CA ASN A 242 0.85 18.29 -9.98
C ASN A 242 0.20 17.28 -9.03
N TYR A 243 -0.59 16.35 -9.57
CA TYR A 243 -1.23 15.27 -8.81
C TYR A 243 -0.19 14.39 -8.12
N TYR A 244 0.81 13.89 -8.87
CA TYR A 244 1.89 13.08 -8.31
C TYR A 244 2.77 13.88 -7.33
N MET A 245 3.20 15.09 -7.72
CA MET A 245 4.12 15.88 -6.91
C MET A 245 3.51 16.25 -5.55
N SER A 246 2.24 16.66 -5.53
CA SER A 246 1.54 17.03 -4.30
C SER A 246 1.28 15.85 -3.35
N LYS A 247 1.18 14.62 -3.87
CA LYS A 247 0.88 13.42 -3.06
C LYS A 247 2.12 12.69 -2.58
N LEU A 248 3.17 12.64 -3.39
CA LEU A 248 4.34 11.80 -3.12
C LEU A 248 5.66 12.50 -3.45
N GLY A 249 5.76 13.12 -4.62
CA GLY A 249 7.03 13.66 -5.13
C GLY A 249 7.70 14.69 -4.21
N TYR A 250 6.94 15.63 -3.64
CA TYR A 250 7.50 16.61 -2.72
C TYR A 250 7.93 16.02 -1.37
N PHE A 251 7.32 14.90 -0.95
CA PHE A 251 7.62 14.25 0.32
C PHE A 251 8.87 13.37 0.23
N ARG A 252 9.06 12.62 -0.87
CA ARG A 252 10.20 11.70 -1.09
C ARG A 252 11.53 12.33 -0.67
N ASN A 253 11.85 13.51 -1.22
CA ASN A 253 13.13 14.17 -0.97
C ASN A 253 13.26 14.72 0.45
N LYS A 254 12.14 15.07 1.09
CA LYS A 254 12.13 15.63 2.46
C LYS A 254 12.29 14.55 3.51
N LEU A 255 11.81 13.33 3.25
CA LEU A 255 11.86 12.25 4.23
C LEU A 255 13.28 11.75 4.54
N GLY A 256 14.24 11.97 3.64
CA GLY A 256 15.63 11.51 3.82
C GLY A 256 16.36 12.09 5.03
N HIS A 257 15.94 13.26 5.54
CA HIS A 257 16.68 13.99 6.58
C HIS A 257 15.92 14.23 7.88
N VAL A 258 14.68 13.71 7.99
CA VAL A 258 13.79 13.99 9.14
C VAL A 258 13.70 12.84 10.12
N LYS A 259 13.31 13.13 11.35
CA LYS A 259 13.06 12.17 12.43
C LYS A 259 11.60 12.26 12.87
N ASN A 260 11.15 11.28 13.66
CA ASN A 260 9.86 11.36 14.32
C ASN A 260 9.78 12.62 15.18
N GLY A 261 8.68 13.37 15.04
CA GLY A 261 8.46 14.66 15.71
C GLY A 261 8.90 15.89 14.91
N ASP A 262 9.73 15.73 13.86
CA ASP A 262 10.14 16.86 13.02
C ASP A 262 8.97 17.42 12.21
N VAL A 263 9.08 18.68 11.79
CA VAL A 263 8.09 19.33 10.92
C VAL A 263 8.66 19.50 9.52
N VAL A 264 7.93 19.02 8.51
CA VAL A 264 8.24 19.25 7.10
C VAL A 264 7.29 20.27 6.49
N LYS A 265 7.86 21.18 5.69
CA LYS A 265 7.10 22.13 4.88
C LYS A 265 7.01 21.64 3.44
N VAL A 266 5.78 21.41 2.97
CA VAL A 266 5.48 21.00 1.60
C VAL A 266 4.36 21.89 1.06
N ALA A 267 4.62 22.54 -0.08
CA ALA A 267 3.66 23.43 -0.74
C ALA A 267 3.00 24.48 0.20
N GLY A 268 3.78 25.05 1.12
CA GLY A 268 3.31 26.05 2.09
C GLY A 268 2.54 25.48 3.29
N LYS A 269 2.36 24.16 3.39
CA LYS A 269 1.75 23.49 4.54
C LYS A 269 2.80 22.80 5.40
N GLU A 270 2.59 22.82 6.71
CA GLU A 270 3.41 22.15 7.70
C GLU A 270 2.81 20.78 8.06
N TYR A 271 3.67 19.77 8.16
CA TYR A 271 3.31 18.42 8.54
C TYR A 271 4.25 17.92 9.62
N THR A 272 3.72 17.44 10.74
CA THR A 272 4.52 16.80 11.79
C THR A 272 4.72 15.34 11.45
N ILE A 273 5.96 14.84 11.50
CA ILE A 273 6.28 13.44 11.24
C ILE A 273 5.83 12.59 12.44
N ASN A 274 4.66 11.98 12.30
CA ASN A 274 4.02 11.12 13.30
C ASN A 274 3.17 10.04 12.61
N GLN A 275 2.38 9.29 13.39
CA GLN A 275 1.49 8.24 12.89
C GLN A 275 0.44 8.78 11.90
N ASP A 276 -0.15 9.94 12.16
CA ASP A 276 -1.14 10.54 11.26
C ASP A 276 -0.53 10.89 9.90
N PHE A 277 0.69 11.42 9.91
CA PHE A 277 1.44 11.67 8.68
C PHE A 277 1.76 10.38 7.93
N HIS A 278 2.12 9.30 8.64
CA HIS A 278 2.33 8.00 8.03
C HIS A 278 1.05 7.47 7.33
N ARG A 279 -0.11 7.59 7.99
CA ARG A 279 -1.41 7.20 7.42
C ARG A 279 -1.77 8.07 6.21
N MET A 280 -1.55 9.38 6.31
CA MET A 280 -1.74 10.31 5.19
C MET A 280 -0.89 9.90 3.98
N MET A 281 0.39 9.58 4.19
CA MET A 281 1.26 9.14 3.10
C MET A 281 0.81 7.81 2.49
N ARG A 282 0.39 6.85 3.31
CA ARG A 282 -0.20 5.59 2.86
C ARG A 282 -1.44 5.82 1.99
N LYS A 283 -2.36 6.67 2.45
CA LYS A 283 -3.55 7.08 1.71
C LYS A 283 -3.19 7.74 0.37
N ASN A 284 -2.21 8.65 0.37
CA ASN A 284 -1.74 9.29 -0.86
C ASN A 284 -1.19 8.28 -1.88
N ILE A 285 -0.48 7.25 -1.42
CA ILE A 285 0.05 6.18 -2.29
C ILE A 285 -1.11 5.36 -2.86
N ASN A 286 -2.05 4.89 -2.05
CA ASN A 286 -3.23 4.15 -2.53
C ASN A 286 -4.03 4.94 -3.59
N GLU A 287 -4.30 6.23 -3.32
CA GLU A 287 -5.01 7.10 -4.26
C GLU A 287 -4.21 7.37 -5.56
N LEU A 288 -2.88 7.32 -5.49
CA LEU A 288 -2.04 7.36 -6.69
C LEU A 288 -2.14 6.05 -7.46
N GLU A 289 -2.04 4.89 -6.81
CA GLU A 289 -2.13 3.58 -7.47
C GLU A 289 -3.45 3.43 -8.25
N GLU A 290 -4.58 3.79 -7.64
CA GLU A 290 -5.90 3.73 -8.28
C GLU A 290 -6.06 4.76 -9.43
N GLY A 291 -5.44 5.94 -9.29
CA GLY A 291 -5.65 7.06 -10.21
C GLY A 291 -4.62 7.19 -11.34
N PHE A 292 -3.39 6.71 -11.14
CA PHE A 292 -2.24 7.01 -11.99
C PHE A 292 -2.38 6.36 -13.36
N GLN A 293 -2.62 5.05 -13.42
CA GLN A 293 -2.81 4.35 -14.68
C GLN A 293 -4.05 4.85 -15.43
N ASN A 294 -5.17 5.07 -14.73
CA ASN A 294 -6.38 5.58 -15.35
C ASN A 294 -6.13 6.91 -16.07
N LYS A 295 -5.43 7.85 -15.41
CA LYS A 295 -5.09 9.15 -16.01
C LYS A 295 -4.16 9.06 -17.21
N ILE A 296 -3.28 8.06 -17.27
CA ILE A 296 -2.31 7.93 -18.37
C ILE A 296 -2.86 7.06 -19.51
N ASN A 297 -3.68 6.05 -19.24
CA ASN A 297 -4.28 5.19 -20.26
C ASN A 297 -5.15 5.98 -21.25
N PHE A 298 -5.77 7.08 -20.81
CA PHE A 298 -6.46 8.00 -21.72
C PHE A 298 -5.55 8.59 -22.81
N LEU A 299 -4.27 8.86 -22.51
CA LEU A 299 -3.32 9.38 -23.49
C LEU A 299 -2.92 8.34 -24.54
N LEU A 300 -2.97 7.05 -24.18
CA LEU A 300 -2.71 5.95 -25.10
C LEU A 300 -3.89 5.69 -26.03
N ASN A 301 -5.12 5.93 -25.56
CA ASN A 301 -6.35 5.67 -26.29
C ASN A 301 -6.77 6.81 -27.24
N ASP A 302 -6.25 8.03 -27.09
CA ASP A 302 -6.44 9.17 -28.00
C ASP A 302 -5.71 8.97 -29.37
N GLY A 303 -5.62 7.73 -29.88
CA GLY A 303 -4.68 7.37 -30.94
C GLY A 303 -5.01 6.21 -31.87
N ILE A 304 -6.29 5.84 -32.04
CA ILE A 304 -6.75 5.22 -33.29
C ILE A 304 -7.19 6.34 -34.25
#